data_AF-A0A7X7TF91-F1
#
_entry.id   AF-A0A7X7TF91-F1
#
_cell.length_a   1.000
_cell.length_b   1.000
_cell.length_c   1.000
_cell.angle_alpha   90.00
_cell.angle_beta   90.00
_cell.angle_gamma   90.00
#
_symmetry.space_group_name_H-M   'P 1'
#
loop_
_entity.id
_entity.type
_entity.pdbx_description
1 polymer ?
#
loop_
_entity_poly.entity_id
_entity_poly.type
_entity_poly.pdbx_seq_one_letter_code
_entity_poly.pdbx_strand_id
1 'polypeptide(L)'
;MADTLSQEEIDSLLRAVTKGEVSVEEIKKDEERAKVKSYDFRRPMKFSKDHTRTFQMIHENFARSLSTYLSGRLRFFVDVSLGPIEQITYGEFLKSVPNPTYMAIFTGSTLKGSAILEINQTIIFGMIDRILGGAGMSITKSRSLTEIETNIIRRETMRFLTLLRDAWASVMEFIPEIENIESNPQFVQIAPINDMTLLITLEVTIGTIEGFVNICIPTSVVEPFTEKITHQFWFSAAEKKEKEELTPKIARNL
;
A
#
# COMPACT_ATOMS: atom_id res chain seq x y z
N MET A 1 -15.84 -4.09 5.38
CA MET A 1 -16.62 -4.69 6.49
C MET A 1 -16.42 -6.19 6.38
N ALA A 2 -16.15 -6.89 7.48
CA ALA A 2 -16.03 -8.34 7.47
C ALA A 2 -17.29 -8.92 6.83
N ASP A 3 -17.13 -9.74 5.79
CA ASP A 3 -18.21 -10.57 5.24
C ASP A 3 -18.60 -11.56 6.34
N THR A 4 -19.47 -11.10 7.26
CA THR A 4 -20.20 -11.98 8.15
C THR A 4 -21.22 -12.66 7.26
N LEU A 5 -20.92 -13.90 6.87
CA LEU A 5 -21.89 -14.78 6.23
C LEU A 5 -23.20 -14.71 7.00
N SER A 6 -24.29 -14.54 6.28
CA SER A 6 -25.60 -14.56 6.89
C SER A 6 -25.85 -15.94 7.53
N GLN A 7 -26.61 -15.95 8.62
CA GLN A 7 -26.90 -17.20 9.35
C GLN A 7 -27.62 -18.23 8.46
N GLU A 8 -28.27 -17.78 7.39
CA GLU A 8 -28.87 -18.63 6.36
C GLU A 8 -27.82 -19.36 5.49
N GLU A 9 -26.70 -18.70 5.18
CA GLU A 9 -25.59 -19.31 4.43
C GLU A 9 -24.82 -20.33 5.28
N ILE A 10 -24.63 -20.04 6.57
CA ILE A 10 -24.01 -20.97 7.52
C ILE A 10 -24.86 -22.25 7.66
N ASP A 11 -26.18 -22.10 7.81
CA ASP A 11 -27.10 -23.23 7.92
C ASP A 11 -27.19 -24.03 6.61
N SER A 12 -27.11 -23.36 5.46
CA SER A 12 -27.08 -24.01 4.15
C SER A 12 -25.83 -24.90 3.98
N LEU A 13 -24.66 -24.38 4.34
CA LEU A 13 -23.40 -25.10 4.26
C LEU A 13 -23.33 -26.28 5.24
N LEU A 14 -23.81 -26.10 6.48
CA LEU A 14 -23.90 -27.17 7.48
C LEU A 14 -24.81 -28.31 7.02
N ARG A 15 -25.95 -27.99 6.39
CA ARG A 15 -26.86 -29.01 5.84
C ARG A 15 -26.26 -29.74 4.66
N ALA A 16 -25.55 -29.04 3.78
CA ALA A 16 -24.90 -29.61 2.61
C ALA A 16 -23.77 -30.59 2.98
N VAL A 17 -22.98 -30.28 4.02
CA VAL A 17 -21.92 -31.17 4.54
C VAL A 17 -22.51 -32.38 5.26
N THR A 18 -23.57 -32.20 6.05
CA THR A 18 -24.17 -33.29 6.86
C THR A 18 -24.91 -34.32 5.99
N LYS A 19 -25.44 -33.91 4.82
CA LYS A 19 -26.13 -34.81 3.89
C LYS A 19 -25.22 -35.61 2.97
N GLY A 20 -23.91 -35.33 2.93
CA GLY A 20 -22.99 -35.99 2.01
C GLY A 20 -23.31 -35.76 0.53
N GLU A 21 -24.12 -34.73 0.22
CA GLU A 21 -24.59 -34.39 -1.14
C GLU A 21 -23.57 -33.53 -1.91
N VAL A 22 -22.44 -33.15 -1.31
CA VAL A 22 -21.41 -32.34 -1.98
C VAL A 22 -20.18 -33.19 -2.28
N SER A 23 -20.01 -33.52 -3.55
CA SER A 23 -18.79 -34.16 -4.04
C SER A 23 -17.62 -33.15 -4.05
N VAL A 24 -16.42 -33.57 -3.64
CA VAL A 24 -15.20 -32.73 -3.68
C VAL A 24 -14.90 -32.23 -5.10
N GLU A 25 -15.45 -32.89 -6.11
CA GLU A 25 -15.35 -32.55 -7.53
C GLU A 25 -16.25 -31.38 -7.95
N GLU A 26 -17.39 -31.16 -7.28
CA GLU A 26 -18.26 -29.98 -7.51
C GLU A 26 -17.69 -28.70 -6.90
N ILE A 27 -17.01 -28.81 -5.74
CA ILE A 27 -16.32 -27.68 -5.11
C ILE A 27 -15.21 -27.13 -6.02
N LYS A 28 -14.49 -28.02 -6.72
CA LYS A 28 -13.46 -27.62 -7.69
C LYS A 28 -14.03 -26.97 -8.95
N LYS A 29 -15.24 -27.34 -9.38
CA LYS A 29 -15.91 -26.72 -10.55
C LYS A 29 -16.43 -25.31 -10.26
N ASP A 30 -16.82 -25.01 -9.03
CA ASP A 30 -17.21 -23.64 -8.65
C ASP A 30 -16.00 -22.70 -8.47
N GLU A 31 -14.79 -23.22 -8.20
CA GLU A 31 -13.56 -22.40 -8.23
C GLU A 31 -13.16 -21.97 -9.65
N GLU A 32 -13.49 -22.75 -10.68
CA GLU A 32 -13.20 -22.44 -12.09
C GLU A 32 -14.21 -21.47 -12.72
N ARG A 33 -15.39 -21.28 -12.12
CA ARG A 33 -16.32 -20.23 -12.53
C ARG A 33 -15.73 -18.90 -12.10
N ALA A 34 -15.23 -18.14 -13.09
CA ALA A 34 -14.64 -16.81 -12.93
C ALA A 34 -15.33 -16.05 -11.78
N LYS A 35 -14.61 -15.85 -10.66
CA LYS A 35 -15.11 -15.13 -9.48
C LYS A 35 -15.77 -13.83 -9.91
N VAL A 36 -17.10 -13.84 -10.03
CA VAL A 36 -17.88 -12.67 -10.43
C VAL A 36 -17.84 -11.74 -9.23
N LYS A 37 -16.91 -10.80 -9.23
CA LYS A 37 -16.88 -9.73 -8.24
C LYS A 37 -18.10 -8.85 -8.47
N SER A 38 -18.94 -8.70 -7.46
CA SER A 38 -20.05 -7.74 -7.47
C SER A 38 -19.49 -6.35 -7.74
N TYR A 39 -19.94 -5.71 -8.82
CA TYR A 39 -19.49 -4.37 -9.22
C TYR A 39 -20.50 -3.35 -8.70
N ASP A 40 -20.06 -2.50 -7.77
CA ASP A 40 -20.90 -1.44 -7.24
C ASP A 40 -20.90 -0.23 -8.19
N PHE A 41 -21.94 -0.15 -9.03
CA PHE A 41 -22.13 0.97 -9.98
C PHE A 41 -22.28 2.34 -9.30
N ARG A 42 -22.53 2.40 -7.98
CA ARG A 42 -22.58 3.67 -7.22
C ARG A 42 -21.19 4.19 -6.87
N ARG A 43 -20.16 3.35 -6.96
CA ARG A 43 -18.75 3.68 -6.76
C ARG A 43 -17.97 3.37 -8.03
N PRO A 44 -18.04 4.24 -9.07
CA PRO A 44 -17.32 3.98 -10.31
C PRO A 44 -15.82 3.84 -10.00
N MET A 45 -15.23 2.72 -10.39
CA MET A 45 -13.78 2.53 -10.31
C MET A 45 -13.12 3.60 -11.17
N LYS A 46 -12.42 4.56 -10.54
CA LYS A 46 -11.75 5.63 -11.28
C LYS A 46 -10.47 5.16 -11.97
N PHE A 47 -9.90 4.03 -11.53
CA PHE A 47 -8.71 3.44 -12.13
C PHE A 47 -9.02 2.12 -12.84
N SER A 48 -8.49 1.97 -14.06
CA SER A 48 -8.54 0.72 -14.83
C SER A 48 -7.68 -0.36 -14.19
N LYS A 49 -7.87 -1.62 -14.60
CA LYS A 49 -7.02 -2.74 -14.15
C LYS A 49 -5.54 -2.52 -14.48
N ASP A 50 -5.25 -1.90 -15.62
CA ASP A 50 -3.88 -1.61 -16.05
C ASP A 50 -3.22 -0.56 -15.15
N HIS A 51 -3.96 0.47 -14.74
CA HIS A 51 -3.48 1.45 -13.76
C HIS A 51 -3.13 0.77 -12.42
N THR A 52 -4.01 -0.10 -11.92
CA THR A 52 -3.76 -0.85 -10.67
C THR A 52 -2.48 -1.69 -10.75
N ARG A 53 -2.23 -2.34 -11.89
CA ARG A 53 -1.00 -3.14 -12.10
C ARG A 53 0.25 -2.27 -12.07
N THR A 54 0.21 -1.10 -12.71
CA THR A 54 1.33 -0.15 -12.67
C THR A 54 1.59 0.33 -11.25
N PHE A 55 0.55 0.70 -10.48
CA PHE A 55 0.72 1.06 -9.08
C PHE A 55 1.31 -0.08 -8.27
N GLN A 56 0.88 -1.31 -8.51
CA GLN A 56 1.44 -2.49 -7.84
C GLN A 56 2.94 -2.60 -8.09
N MET A 57 3.38 -2.54 -9.34
CA MET A 57 4.82 -2.62 -9.68
C MET A 57 5.65 -1.49 -9.04
N ILE A 58 5.14 -0.26 -9.04
CA ILE A 58 5.80 0.89 -8.42
C ILE A 58 5.95 0.67 -6.92
N HIS A 59 4.88 0.27 -6.25
CA HIS A 59 4.90 0.11 -4.79
C HIS A 59 5.61 -1.17 -4.32
N GLU A 60 5.70 -2.22 -5.15
CA GLU A 60 6.59 -3.36 -4.91
C GLU A 60 8.06 -2.94 -4.94
N ASN A 61 8.46 -2.09 -5.90
CA ASN A 61 9.82 -1.55 -5.96
C ASN A 61 10.11 -0.64 -4.75
N PHE A 62 9.13 0.18 -4.36
CA PHE A 62 9.21 0.99 -3.15
C PHE A 62 9.37 0.13 -1.89
N ALA A 63 8.55 -0.92 -1.72
CA ALA A 63 8.61 -1.85 -0.59
C ALA A 63 10.00 -2.51 -0.46
N ARG A 64 10.55 -3.02 -1.58
CA ARG A 64 11.91 -3.59 -1.60
C ARG A 64 12.99 -2.57 -1.20
N SER A 65 12.87 -1.35 -1.68
CA SER A 65 13.80 -0.26 -1.35
C SER A 65 13.69 0.15 0.13
N LEU A 66 12.46 0.19 0.65
CA LEU A 66 12.17 0.50 2.04
C LEU A 66 12.69 -0.58 2.99
N SER A 67 12.48 -1.86 2.69
CA SER A 67 13.03 -3.00 3.42
C SER A 67 14.56 -2.93 3.51
N THR A 68 15.23 -2.68 2.38
CA THR A 68 16.69 -2.52 2.34
C THR A 68 17.16 -1.35 3.20
N TYR A 69 16.49 -0.20 3.06
CA TYR A 69 16.82 1.01 3.83
C TYR A 69 16.64 0.77 5.33
N LEU A 70 15.48 0.28 5.75
CA LEU A 70 15.17 0.03 7.15
C LEU A 70 16.11 -1.01 7.76
N SER A 71 16.44 -2.06 7.02
CA SER A 71 17.36 -3.09 7.50
C SER A 71 18.75 -2.51 7.81
N GLY A 72 19.26 -1.66 6.92
CA GLY A 72 20.51 -0.94 7.15
C GLY A 72 20.42 0.09 8.28
N ARG A 73 19.32 0.86 8.33
CA ARG A 73 19.10 1.94 9.29
C ARG A 73 18.96 1.43 10.72
N LEU A 74 18.22 0.35 10.90
CA LEU A 74 17.92 -0.24 12.22
C LEU A 74 18.94 -1.33 12.62
N ARG A 75 19.87 -1.68 11.73
CA ARG A 75 20.84 -2.79 11.90
C ARG A 75 20.14 -4.08 12.33
N PHE A 76 18.98 -4.34 11.73
CA PHE A 76 18.09 -5.45 12.07
C PHE A 76 17.42 -5.92 10.78
N PHE A 77 17.07 -7.20 10.66
CA PHE A 77 16.36 -7.65 9.47
C PHE A 77 14.92 -7.11 9.45
N VAL A 78 14.58 -6.34 8.41
CA VAL A 78 13.25 -5.76 8.23
C VAL A 78 12.66 -6.23 6.92
N ASP A 79 11.56 -6.96 7.00
CA ASP A 79 10.78 -7.36 5.83
C ASP A 79 9.70 -6.32 5.57
N VAL A 80 9.55 -5.94 4.30
CA VAL A 80 8.47 -5.04 3.85
C VAL A 80 7.87 -5.62 2.59
N SER A 81 6.59 -5.95 2.65
CA SER A 81 5.84 -6.52 1.54
C SER A 81 4.68 -5.59 1.16
N LEU A 82 4.28 -5.66 -0.11
CA LEU A 82 3.13 -4.92 -0.60
C LEU A 82 1.87 -5.73 -0.31
N GLY A 83 0.97 -5.16 0.48
CA GLY A 83 -0.39 -5.66 0.67
C GLY A 83 -1.35 -5.25 -0.46
N PRO A 84 -2.67 -5.38 -0.28
CA PRO A 84 -3.63 -5.03 -1.31
C PRO A 84 -3.60 -3.52 -1.61
N ILE A 85 -3.79 -3.19 -2.90
CA ILE A 85 -4.07 -1.83 -3.33
C ILE A 85 -5.59 -1.70 -3.51
N GLU A 86 -6.19 -0.81 -2.73
CA GLU A 86 -7.65 -0.66 -2.67
C GLU A 86 -8.09 0.74 -3.10
N GLN A 87 -9.30 0.84 -3.64
CA GLN A 87 -9.96 2.11 -3.92
C GLN A 87 -11.07 2.28 -2.89
N ILE A 88 -10.86 3.18 -1.93
CA ILE A 88 -11.82 3.47 -0.86
C ILE A 88 -12.10 4.96 -0.79
N THR A 89 -13.22 5.33 -0.17
CA THR A 89 -13.50 6.75 0.08
C THR A 89 -12.53 7.29 1.13
N TYR A 90 -12.21 8.58 1.07
CA TYR A 90 -11.34 9.22 2.04
C TYR A 90 -11.86 9.06 3.48
N GLY A 91 -13.18 9.12 3.65
CA GLY A 91 -13.83 8.86 4.94
C GLY A 91 -13.67 7.44 5.46
N GLU A 92 -13.59 6.43 4.58
CA GLU A 92 -13.29 5.05 4.98
C GLU A 92 -11.83 4.92 5.43
N PHE A 93 -10.89 5.57 4.73
CA PHE A 93 -9.49 5.62 5.15
C PHE A 93 -9.34 6.26 6.55
N LEU A 94 -9.94 7.42 6.79
CA LEU A 94 -9.85 8.08 8.10
C LEU A 94 -10.43 7.22 9.24
N LYS A 95 -11.41 6.36 8.94
CA LYS A 95 -12.00 5.43 9.91
C LYS A 95 -11.19 4.15 10.11
N SER A 96 -10.37 3.74 9.13
CA SER A 96 -9.52 2.54 9.24
C SER A 96 -8.25 2.80 10.06
N VAL A 97 -7.85 4.06 10.21
CA VAL A 97 -6.63 4.44 10.92
C VAL A 97 -6.87 4.57 12.44
N PRO A 98 -5.97 4.01 13.29
CA PRO A 98 -6.06 4.17 14.74
C PRO A 98 -5.98 5.63 15.19
N ASN A 99 -6.53 5.93 16.37
CA ASN A 99 -6.36 7.23 17.02
C ASN A 99 -5.87 7.01 18.47
N PRO A 100 -4.67 7.48 18.85
CA PRO A 100 -3.72 8.27 18.04
C PRO A 100 -2.94 7.43 17.01
N THR A 101 -2.43 8.09 15.98
CA THR A 101 -1.45 7.53 15.03
C THR A 101 -0.35 8.56 14.68
N TYR A 102 0.48 8.28 13.69
CA TYR A 102 1.35 9.24 13.00
C TYR A 102 0.94 9.32 11.53
N MET A 103 0.49 10.50 11.10
CA MET A 103 0.22 10.78 9.69
C MET A 103 1.07 11.95 9.24
N ALA A 104 1.91 11.73 8.23
CA ALA A 104 2.59 12.79 7.52
C ALA A 104 1.78 13.15 6.28
N ILE A 105 1.34 14.40 6.22
CA ILE A 105 0.74 15.00 5.03
C ILE A 105 1.88 15.52 4.17
N PHE A 106 1.94 15.08 2.92
CA PHE A 106 3.00 15.46 2.00
C PHE A 106 2.44 15.91 0.65
N THR A 107 3.17 16.80 0.01
CA THR A 107 2.93 17.29 -1.34
C THR A 107 4.21 17.17 -2.15
N GLY A 108 4.21 17.66 -3.39
CA GLY A 108 5.40 17.78 -4.19
C GLY A 108 5.25 18.79 -5.32
N SER A 109 6.38 19.27 -5.84
CA SER A 109 6.42 20.36 -6.83
C SER A 109 5.55 20.16 -8.08
N THR A 110 5.27 18.92 -8.47
CA THR A 110 4.44 18.55 -9.62
C THR A 110 3.08 17.94 -9.23
N LEU A 111 2.83 17.74 -7.93
CA LEU A 111 1.58 17.19 -7.41
C LEU A 111 0.54 18.31 -7.26
N LYS A 112 -0.68 18.06 -7.76
CA LYS A 112 -1.81 18.97 -7.60
C LYS A 112 -2.65 18.56 -6.40
N GLY A 113 -2.14 18.82 -5.21
CA GLY A 113 -2.76 18.47 -3.93
C GLY A 113 -1.83 17.64 -3.04
N SER A 114 -2.37 17.15 -1.93
CA SER A 114 -1.60 16.44 -0.90
C SER A 114 -1.99 14.97 -0.82
N ALA A 115 -1.07 14.15 -0.34
CA ALA A 115 -1.26 12.74 -0.01
C ALA A 115 -0.85 12.50 1.45
N ILE A 116 -1.19 11.32 1.97
CA ILE A 116 -0.89 10.95 3.37
C ILE A 116 0.00 9.71 3.38
N LEU A 117 1.04 9.76 4.20
CA LEU A 117 1.78 8.59 4.66
C LEU A 117 1.46 8.37 6.14
N GLU A 118 0.79 7.28 6.45
CA GLU A 118 0.49 6.85 7.81
C GLU A 118 1.39 5.67 8.19
N ILE A 119 1.91 5.68 9.42
CA ILE A 119 2.77 4.62 9.94
C ILE A 119 2.19 4.19 11.27
N ASN A 120 1.91 2.90 11.40
CA ASN A 120 1.40 2.34 12.64
C ASN A 120 2.33 2.62 13.81
N GLN A 121 1.77 2.96 14.97
CA GLN A 121 2.55 3.31 16.17
C GLN A 121 3.49 2.20 16.62
N THR A 122 3.11 0.93 16.41
CA THR A 122 3.92 -0.23 16.79
C THR A 122 5.24 -0.24 16.02
N ILE A 123 5.20 0.08 14.73
CA ILE A 123 6.39 0.21 13.87
C ILE A 123 7.22 1.41 14.32
N ILE A 124 6.58 2.56 14.57
CA ILE A 124 7.27 3.77 14.99
C ILE A 124 8.05 3.56 16.29
N PHE A 125 7.42 2.99 17.32
CA PHE A 125 8.10 2.78 18.60
C PHE A 125 9.23 1.75 18.47
N GLY A 126 9.04 0.68 17.68
CA GLY A 126 10.11 -0.26 17.34
C GLY A 126 11.30 0.43 16.64
N MET A 127 11.01 1.33 15.69
CA MET A 127 12.03 2.12 15.01
C MET A 127 12.77 3.07 15.95
N ILE A 128 12.05 3.83 16.78
CA ILE A 128 12.63 4.78 17.73
C ILE A 128 13.57 4.06 18.70
N ASP A 129 13.11 2.95 19.29
CA ASP A 129 13.91 2.19 20.25
C ASP A 129 15.23 1.75 19.62
N ARG A 130 15.19 1.18 18.41
CA ARG A 130 16.41 0.78 17.66
C ARG A 130 17.31 1.97 17.30
N ILE A 131 16.74 3.09 16.86
CA ILE A 131 17.52 4.29 16.49
C ILE A 131 18.24 4.87 17.72
N LEU A 132 17.63 4.80 18.89
CA LEU A 132 18.19 5.26 20.16
C LEU A 132 19.10 4.23 20.84
N GLY A 133 19.34 3.07 20.22
CA GLY A 133 20.27 2.04 20.72
C GLY A 133 19.64 0.97 21.61
N GLY A 134 18.32 0.91 21.67
CA GLY A 134 17.56 -0.11 22.38
C GLY A 134 17.47 -1.46 21.66
N ALA A 135 16.72 -2.39 22.27
CA ALA A 135 16.60 -3.77 21.79
C ALA A 135 15.65 -3.91 20.58
N GLY A 136 14.83 -2.90 20.30
CA GLY A 136 13.75 -2.92 19.33
C GLY A 136 12.46 -3.50 19.90
N MET A 137 12.13 -3.18 21.15
CA MET A 137 10.85 -3.57 21.74
C MET A 137 9.80 -2.49 21.44
N SER A 138 8.62 -2.89 21.00
CA SER A 138 7.50 -1.97 20.83
C SER A 138 6.89 -1.63 22.19
N ILE A 139 6.46 -0.37 22.35
CA ILE A 139 5.72 0.05 23.53
C ILE A 139 4.29 -0.48 23.44
N THR A 140 3.82 -1.19 24.46
CA THR A 140 2.47 -1.77 24.53
C THR A 140 1.34 -0.73 24.62
N LYS A 141 1.65 0.56 24.80
CA LYS A 141 0.65 1.59 25.11
C LYS A 141 0.48 2.56 23.95
N SER A 142 -0.75 2.68 23.43
CA SER A 142 -1.06 3.71 22.43
C SER A 142 -0.98 5.09 23.09
N ARG A 143 -0.13 5.95 22.54
CA ARG A 143 0.01 7.35 22.95
C ARG A 143 0.52 8.17 21.77
N SER A 144 0.26 9.47 21.78
CA SER A 144 0.91 10.37 20.81
C SER A 144 2.42 10.41 21.03
N LEU A 145 3.15 10.67 19.95
CA LEU A 145 4.60 10.87 19.98
C LEU A 145 4.93 12.17 20.70
N THR A 146 6.05 12.17 21.43
CA THR A 146 6.65 13.40 21.96
C THR A 146 7.30 14.19 20.83
N GLU A 147 7.62 15.46 21.07
CA GLU A 147 8.28 16.32 20.07
C GLU A 147 9.62 15.76 19.58
N ILE A 148 10.41 15.16 20.48
CA ILE A 148 11.69 14.54 20.13
C ILE A 148 11.47 13.33 19.21
N GLU A 149 10.52 12.46 19.57
CA GLU A 149 10.16 11.28 18.79
C GLU A 149 9.62 11.65 17.41
N THR A 150 8.73 12.65 17.35
CA THR A 150 8.19 13.19 16.09
C THR A 150 9.31 13.72 15.20
N ASN A 151 10.31 14.43 15.75
CA ASN A 151 11.45 14.91 14.98
C ASN A 151 12.36 13.78 14.46
N ILE A 152 12.52 12.70 15.23
CA ILE A 152 13.25 11.51 14.77
C ILE A 152 12.51 10.88 13.59
N ILE A 153 11.22 10.59 13.76
CA ILE A 153 10.42 9.93 12.73
C ILE A 153 10.25 10.81 11.50
N ARG A 154 10.08 12.13 11.65
CA ARG A 154 10.00 13.06 10.51
C ARG A 154 11.19 12.92 9.56
N ARG A 155 12.41 12.73 10.08
CA ARG A 155 13.61 12.51 9.25
C ARG A 155 13.55 11.19 8.49
N GLU A 156 13.10 10.13 9.15
CA GLU A 156 12.92 8.82 8.51
C GLU A 156 11.81 8.87 7.47
N THR A 157 10.69 9.53 7.77
CA THR A 157 9.58 9.77 6.84
C THR A 157 10.03 10.54 5.60
N MET A 158 10.86 11.57 5.75
CA MET A 158 11.42 12.28 4.59
C MET A 158 12.26 11.35 3.71
N ARG A 159 13.00 10.42 4.32
CA ARG A 159 13.74 9.40 3.57
C ARG A 159 12.81 8.41 2.88
N PHE A 160 11.70 8.01 3.50
CA PHE A 160 10.69 7.16 2.87
C PHE A 160 10.10 7.85 1.65
N LEU A 161 9.74 9.14 1.76
CA LEU A 161 9.22 9.92 0.64
C LEU A 161 10.25 10.07 -0.49
N THR A 162 11.54 10.16 -0.18
CA THR A 162 12.61 10.16 -1.19
C THR A 162 12.66 8.83 -1.95
N LEU A 163 12.56 7.70 -1.24
CA LEU A 163 12.48 6.38 -1.88
C LEU A 163 11.20 6.21 -2.70
N LEU A 164 10.09 6.80 -2.24
CA LEU A 164 8.83 6.83 -2.98
C LEU A 164 9.00 7.60 -4.30
N ARG A 165 9.60 8.79 -4.25
CA ARG A 165 9.95 9.54 -5.48
C ARG A 165 10.76 8.68 -6.44
N ASP A 166 11.80 8.01 -5.97
CA ASP A 166 12.67 7.20 -6.82
C ASP A 166 11.90 6.04 -7.48
N ALA A 167 10.96 5.42 -6.75
CA ALA A 167 10.08 4.38 -7.30
C ALA A 167 9.11 4.92 -8.37
N TRP A 168 8.69 6.18 -8.25
CA TRP A 168 7.78 6.85 -9.17
C TRP A 168 8.48 7.54 -10.35
N ALA A 169 9.82 7.62 -10.36
CA ALA A 169 10.59 8.37 -11.33
C ALA A 169 10.32 7.99 -12.80
N SER A 170 9.92 6.74 -13.06
CA SER A 170 9.56 6.29 -14.41
C SER A 170 8.22 6.84 -14.92
N VAL A 171 7.32 7.26 -14.02
CA VAL A 171 6.01 7.83 -14.33
C VAL A 171 6.05 9.36 -14.23
N MET A 172 6.60 9.86 -13.13
CA MET A 172 6.70 11.28 -12.87
C MET A 172 7.85 11.61 -11.93
N GLU A 173 8.48 12.74 -12.20
CA GLU A 173 9.40 13.36 -11.26
C GLU A 173 8.63 14.32 -10.35
N PHE A 174 8.91 14.24 -9.05
CA PHE A 174 8.44 15.20 -8.06
C PHE A 174 9.46 15.33 -6.94
N ILE A 175 9.44 16.45 -6.24
CA ILE A 175 10.25 16.63 -5.03
C ILE A 175 9.29 16.60 -3.86
N PRO A 176 9.31 15.54 -3.02
CA PRO A 176 8.38 15.45 -1.89
C PRO A 176 8.71 16.47 -0.80
N GLU A 177 7.68 17.00 -0.18
CA GLU A 177 7.78 17.90 0.98
C GLU A 177 6.71 17.53 2.01
N ILE A 178 7.09 17.50 3.30
CA ILE A 178 6.15 17.27 4.41
C ILE A 178 5.52 18.60 4.78
N GLU A 179 4.23 18.75 4.53
CA GLU A 179 3.45 19.96 4.85
C GLU A 179 3.12 20.00 6.35
N ASN A 180 2.62 18.90 6.89
CA ASN A 180 2.20 18.81 8.27
C ASN A 180 2.27 17.36 8.80
N ILE A 181 2.35 17.20 10.12
CA ILE A 181 2.31 15.91 10.81
C ILE A 181 1.18 15.95 11.84
N GLU A 182 0.26 15.00 11.74
CA GLU A 182 -0.90 14.93 12.62
C GLU A 182 -0.99 13.59 13.33
N SER A 183 -1.53 13.63 14.55
CA SER A 183 -1.74 12.42 15.37
C SER A 183 -3.19 11.95 15.40
N ASN A 184 -4.14 12.85 15.12
CA ASN A 184 -5.56 12.55 15.09
C ASN A 184 -6.06 12.62 13.62
N PRO A 185 -6.57 11.51 13.06
CA PRO A 185 -7.10 11.47 11.69
C PRO A 185 -8.17 12.53 11.40
N GLN A 186 -8.94 12.94 12.41
CA GLN A 186 -10.04 13.89 12.23
C GLN A 186 -9.59 15.32 11.85
N PHE A 187 -8.33 15.68 12.12
CA PHE A 187 -7.78 16.99 11.75
C PHE A 187 -7.16 17.01 10.35
N VAL A 188 -7.04 15.84 9.70
CA VAL A 188 -6.46 15.75 8.36
C VAL A 188 -7.57 15.88 7.33
N GLN A 189 -7.70 17.06 6.73
CA GLN A 189 -8.74 17.38 5.73
C GLN A 189 -8.13 17.76 4.38
N ILE A 190 -7.38 16.85 3.77
CA ILE A 190 -6.74 17.08 2.46
C ILE A 190 -7.69 16.87 1.27
N ALA A 191 -8.81 16.19 1.49
CA ALA A 191 -9.83 15.88 0.48
C ALA A 191 -11.23 15.78 1.13
N PRO A 192 -12.31 15.98 0.36
CA PRO A 192 -13.67 15.66 0.79
C PRO A 192 -13.81 14.20 1.25
N ILE A 193 -14.62 13.96 2.28
CA ILE A 193 -14.84 12.62 2.88
C ILE A 193 -15.36 11.60 1.85
N ASN A 194 -16.12 12.05 0.86
CA ASN A 194 -16.70 11.18 -0.18
C ASN A 194 -15.78 10.98 -1.40
N ASP A 195 -14.63 11.66 -1.45
CA ASP A 195 -13.72 11.51 -2.58
C ASP A 195 -13.05 10.15 -2.57
N MET A 196 -12.87 9.57 -3.76
CA MET A 196 -12.18 8.30 -3.92
C MET A 196 -10.68 8.49 -3.75
N THR A 197 -10.06 7.56 -3.03
CA THR A 197 -8.63 7.52 -2.75
C THR A 197 -8.06 6.15 -3.11
N LEU A 198 -6.80 6.14 -3.54
CA LEU A 198 -6.01 4.95 -3.68
C LEU A 198 -5.30 4.69 -2.34
N LEU A 199 -5.62 3.59 -1.69
CA LEU A 199 -4.96 3.12 -0.48
C LEU A 199 -3.94 2.05 -0.86
N ILE A 200 -2.68 2.30 -0.54
CA ILE A 200 -1.60 1.32 -0.65
C ILE A 200 -1.17 0.94 0.76
N THR A 201 -1.32 -0.34 1.09
CA THR A 201 -0.93 -0.90 2.38
C THR A 201 0.38 -1.66 2.24
N LEU A 202 1.37 -1.32 3.06
CA LEU A 202 2.61 -2.09 3.20
C LEU A 202 2.61 -2.79 4.54
N GLU A 203 2.90 -4.08 4.53
CA GLU A 203 3.13 -4.88 5.73
C GLU A 203 4.61 -4.79 6.09
N VAL A 204 4.89 -4.45 7.35
CA VAL A 204 6.25 -4.25 7.85
C VAL A 204 6.48 -5.17 9.05
N THR A 205 7.54 -5.96 8.97
CA THR A 205 7.96 -6.86 10.05
C THR A 205 9.38 -6.52 10.48
N ILE A 206 9.54 -6.08 11.73
CA ILE A 206 10.81 -5.77 12.38
C ILE A 206 11.01 -6.79 13.50
N GLY A 207 11.63 -7.92 13.20
CA GLY A 207 11.81 -9.01 14.16
C GLY A 207 10.50 -9.64 14.55
N THR A 208 10.05 -9.41 15.79
CA THR A 208 8.76 -9.88 16.29
C THR A 208 7.66 -8.81 16.23
N ILE A 209 8.01 -7.61 15.78
CA ILE A 209 7.05 -6.50 15.65
C ILE A 209 6.48 -6.54 14.24
N GLU A 210 5.16 -6.53 14.15
CA GLU A 210 4.43 -6.44 12.90
C GLU A 210 3.54 -5.19 12.91
N GLY A 211 3.31 -4.63 11.73
CA GLY A 211 2.43 -3.47 11.56
C GLY A 211 2.41 -2.99 10.12
N PHE A 212 1.77 -1.84 9.92
CA PHE A 212 1.49 -1.34 8.58
C PHE A 212 2.06 0.06 8.35
N VAL A 213 2.39 0.31 7.08
CA VAL A 213 2.63 1.65 6.53
C VAL A 213 1.64 1.86 5.40
N ASN A 214 0.79 2.87 5.53
CA ASN A 214 -0.27 3.15 4.57
C ASN A 214 0.05 4.43 3.78
N ILE A 215 -0.14 4.38 2.46
CA ILE A 215 -0.09 5.56 1.59
C ILE A 215 -1.50 5.78 1.05
N CYS A 216 -2.10 6.92 1.38
CA CYS A 216 -3.41 7.33 0.89
C CYS A 216 -3.23 8.48 -0.11
N ILE A 217 -3.62 8.22 -1.36
CA ILE A 217 -3.48 9.18 -2.46
C ILE A 217 -4.88 9.52 -2.99
N PRO A 218 -5.38 10.74 -2.80
CA PRO A 218 -6.63 11.17 -3.42
C PRO A 218 -6.56 11.07 -4.94
N THR A 219 -7.68 10.68 -5.56
CA THR A 219 -7.70 10.51 -7.02
C THR A 219 -7.42 11.82 -7.76
N SER A 220 -7.80 12.97 -7.19
CA SER A 220 -7.49 14.30 -7.72
C SER A 220 -5.99 14.57 -7.89
N VAL A 221 -5.17 13.98 -7.01
CA VAL A 221 -3.71 14.06 -7.11
C VAL A 221 -3.21 13.26 -8.29
N VAL A 222 -3.80 12.09 -8.55
CA VAL A 222 -3.34 11.13 -9.57
C VAL A 222 -3.86 11.42 -10.98
N GLU A 223 -5.07 11.98 -11.09
CA GLU A 223 -5.76 12.29 -12.35
C GLU A 223 -4.86 12.93 -13.43
N PRO A 224 -4.03 13.95 -13.13
CA PRO A 224 -3.20 14.63 -14.13
C PRO A 224 -2.14 13.76 -14.82
N PHE A 225 -1.83 12.57 -14.31
CA PHE A 225 -0.79 11.69 -14.85
C PHE A 225 -1.27 10.26 -15.14
N THR A 226 -2.59 10.03 -15.09
CA THR A 226 -3.22 8.76 -15.48
C THR A 226 -2.86 8.31 -16.90
N GLU A 227 -2.72 9.24 -17.85
CA GLU A 227 -2.32 8.92 -19.24
C GLU A 227 -0.88 8.38 -19.33
N LYS A 228 0.05 8.92 -18.54
CA LYS A 228 1.47 8.49 -18.53
C LYS A 228 1.65 7.09 -17.95
N ILE A 229 0.80 6.74 -16.98
CA ILE A 229 0.76 5.41 -16.34
C ILE A 229 0.44 4.32 -17.37
N THR A 230 -0.32 4.64 -18.42
CA THR A 230 -0.71 3.70 -19.48
C THR A 230 0.38 3.51 -20.53
N HIS A 231 1.07 4.58 -20.96
CA HIS A 231 1.94 4.50 -22.15
C HIS A 231 3.36 3.99 -21.88
N GLN A 232 3.99 4.30 -20.74
CA GLN A 232 5.44 4.02 -20.55
C GLN A 232 5.77 2.56 -20.21
N PHE A 233 4.83 1.80 -19.65
CA PHE A 233 5.11 0.42 -19.22
C PHE A 233 4.90 -0.64 -20.32
N TRP A 234 4.06 -0.37 -21.33
CA TRP A 234 3.94 -1.25 -22.49
C TRP A 234 5.24 -1.31 -23.30
N PHE A 235 5.92 -0.17 -23.51
CA PHE A 235 7.19 -0.13 -24.25
C PHE A 235 8.34 -0.76 -23.46
N SER A 236 8.43 -0.51 -22.15
CA SER A 236 9.51 -1.09 -21.33
C SER A 236 9.40 -2.61 -21.19
N ALA A 237 8.18 -3.16 -21.09
CA ALA A 237 7.94 -4.60 -21.07
C ALA A 237 8.14 -5.26 -22.45
N ALA A 238 7.74 -4.58 -23.52
CA ALA A 238 7.94 -5.05 -24.90
C ALA A 238 9.43 -5.08 -25.28
N GLU A 239 10.20 -4.03 -24.96
CA GLU A 239 11.65 -3.99 -25.24
C GLU A 239 12.43 -5.05 -24.46
N LYS A 240 12.01 -5.36 -23.22
CA LYS A 240 12.64 -6.40 -22.41
C LYS A 240 12.40 -7.79 -22.98
N LYS A 241 11.17 -8.05 -23.47
CA LYS A 241 10.79 -9.30 -24.14
C LYS A 241 11.49 -9.47 -25.50
N GLU A 242 11.61 -8.38 -26.25
CA GLU A 242 12.32 -8.36 -27.54
C GLU A 242 13.82 -8.65 -27.36
N LYS A 243 14.47 -8.04 -26.36
CA LYS A 243 15.88 -8.33 -26.02
C LYS A 243 16.12 -9.75 -25.50
N GLU A 244 15.18 -10.33 -24.75
CA GLU A 244 15.25 -11.75 -24.32
C GLU A 244 15.00 -12.74 -25.47
N GLU A 245 14.21 -12.39 -26.49
CA GLU A 245 13.97 -13.25 -27.66
C GLU A 245 15.09 -13.16 -28.71
N LEU A 246 15.80 -12.03 -28.81
CA LEU A 246 16.91 -11.83 -29.74
C LEU A 246 18.22 -12.49 -29.28
N THR A 247 18.46 -12.58 -27.97
CA THR A 247 19.70 -13.14 -27.40
C THR A 247 19.92 -14.65 -27.67
N PRO A 248 18.91 -15.55 -27.62
CA PRO A 248 19.11 -16.95 -27.97
C PRO A 248 19.15 -17.22 -29.48
N LYS A 249 18.68 -16.29 -30.33
CA LYS A 249 18.68 -16.46 -31.80
C LYS A 249 20.03 -16.13 -32.44
N ILE A 250 20.81 -15.23 -31.85
CA ILE A 250 22.15 -14.87 -32.34
C ILE A 250 23.18 -15.94 -31.96
N ALA A 251 23.01 -16.60 -30.80
CA ALA A 251 23.92 -17.68 -30.35
C ALA A 251 23.75 -19.01 -31.10
N ARG A 252 22.75 -19.14 -31.99
CA ARG A 252 22.47 -20.38 -32.74
C ARG A 252 22.90 -20.31 -34.22
N ASN A 253 23.38 -19.16 -34.67
CA ASN A 253 23.81 -18.89 -36.05
C ASN A 253 25.29 -18.46 -36.16
N LEU A 254 26.09 -18.71 -35.12
CA LEU A 254 27.55 -18.66 -35.13
C LEU A 254 28.10 -20.06 -34.83
#